data_AF-A0A6A1TNW6-F1
#
_entry.id   AF-A0A6A1TNW6-F1
#
_cell.length_a   1.000
_cell.length_b   1.000
_cell.length_c   1.000
_cell.angle_alpha   90.00
_cell.angle_beta   90.00
_cell.angle_gamma   90.00
#
_symmetry.space_group_name_H-M   'P 1'
#
loop_
_entity.id
_entity.type
_entity.pdbx_description
1 polymer ?
#
loop_
_entity_poly.entity_id
_entity_poly.type
_entity_poly.pdbx_seq_one_letter_code
_entity_poly.pdbx_strand_id
1 'polypeptide(L)'
;MKAWIISDIHHSHLTRLLRDPPKVPDADICICAGDVTNFIDDSIGFIRMVIEPRMPVILVLGNHDYYGSSISGALERARRLVEKSEIHLLENETVTVGDCRFIGATLWTDFAVSVGDDEHISPEERRVKAFELLLLVSTQN
;
A
#
# COMPACT_ATOMS: atom_id res chain seq x y z
N MET A 1 17.84 14.75 -2.00
CA MET A 1 16.46 14.36 -2.33
C MET A 1 15.55 14.66 -1.15
N LYS A 2 14.46 15.39 -1.37
CA LYS A 2 13.39 15.67 -0.41
C LYS A 2 12.21 14.75 -0.70
N ALA A 3 11.90 13.85 0.22
CA ALA A 3 10.77 12.94 0.11
C ALA A 3 9.55 13.47 0.87
N TRP A 4 8.37 13.34 0.26
CA TRP A 4 7.09 13.47 0.94
C TRP A 4 6.58 12.07 1.28
N ILE A 5 6.38 11.77 2.56
CA ILE A 5 6.00 10.44 3.02
C ILE A 5 4.55 10.49 3.51
N ILE A 6 3.72 9.59 3.00
CA ILE A 6 2.29 9.48 3.33
C ILE A 6 1.90 8.02 3.53
N SER A 7 0.89 7.80 4.36
CA SER A 7 0.24 6.52 4.65
C SER A 7 -1.10 6.80 5.32
N ASP A 8 -2.00 5.82 5.40
CA ASP A 8 -3.25 5.84 6.18
C ASP A 8 -4.10 7.11 5.97
N ILE A 9 -4.11 7.67 4.76
CA ILE A 9 -4.90 8.87 4.47
C ILE A 9 -6.39 8.55 4.58
N HIS A 10 -6.80 7.33 4.20
CA HIS A 10 -8.20 6.89 4.13
C HIS A 10 -9.12 7.94 3.49
N HIS A 11 -8.66 8.52 2.38
CA HIS A 11 -9.35 9.56 1.64
C HIS A 11 -10.65 9.00 1.04
N SER A 12 -11.76 9.22 1.74
CA SER A 12 -13.06 8.71 1.31
C SER A 12 -13.57 9.38 0.02
N HIS A 13 -14.51 8.72 -0.65
CA HIS A 13 -15.27 9.28 -1.78
C HIS A 13 -15.96 10.62 -1.42
N LEU A 14 -16.32 10.81 -0.14
CA LEU A 14 -16.92 12.03 0.40
C LEU A 14 -15.91 13.20 0.40
N THR A 15 -14.65 12.93 0.72
CA THR A 15 -13.57 13.93 0.70
C THR A 15 -13.32 14.45 -0.73
N ARG A 16 -13.53 13.60 -1.75
CA ARG A 16 -13.45 13.97 -3.18
C ARG A 16 -14.59 14.91 -3.60
N LEU A 17 -15.79 14.72 -3.05
CA LEU A 17 -16.96 15.59 -3.27
C LEU A 17 -16.79 16.97 -2.62
N LEU A 18 -16.03 17.06 -1.52
CA LEU A 18 -15.81 18.28 -0.75
C LEU A 18 -14.73 19.22 -1.32
N ARG A 19 -14.09 18.86 -2.46
CA ARG A 19 -13.15 19.70 -3.24
C ARG A 19 -11.93 20.26 -2.47
N ASP A 20 -11.48 19.63 -1.39
CA ASP A 20 -10.23 20.01 -0.73
C ASP A 20 -9.20 18.88 -0.84
N PRO A 21 -8.57 18.69 -2.03
CA PRO A 21 -7.48 17.73 -2.14
C PRO A 21 -6.32 18.14 -1.22
N PRO A 22 -5.59 17.19 -0.63
CA PRO A 22 -4.48 17.53 0.25
C PRO A 22 -3.46 18.38 -0.50
N LYS A 23 -2.94 19.39 0.18
CA LYS A 23 -1.96 20.31 -0.38
C LYS A 23 -0.65 19.57 -0.64
N VAL A 24 -0.42 19.22 -1.91
CA VAL A 24 0.82 18.56 -2.34
C VAL A 24 2.01 19.52 -2.12
N PRO A 25 3.00 19.14 -1.30
CA PRO A 25 4.16 19.98 -1.03
C PRO A 25 5.13 19.99 -2.22
N ASP A 26 6.07 20.92 -2.18
CA ASP A 26 7.24 20.91 -3.07
C ASP A 26 8.25 19.85 -2.57
N ALA A 27 8.39 18.76 -3.31
CA ALA A 27 9.24 17.61 -2.99
C ALA A 27 9.68 16.89 -4.28
N ASP A 28 10.78 16.13 -4.19
CA ASP A 28 11.37 15.43 -5.34
C ASP A 28 10.69 14.08 -5.63
N ILE A 29 10.09 13.45 -4.60
CA ILE A 29 9.47 12.13 -4.68
C ILE A 29 8.42 11.97 -3.58
N CYS A 30 7.34 11.23 -3.88
CA CYS A 30 6.38 10.79 -2.89
C CYS A 30 6.63 9.32 -2.51
N ILE A 31 6.63 8.99 -1.23
CA ILE A 31 6.63 7.63 -0.71
C ILE A 31 5.26 7.38 -0.10
N CYS A 32 4.47 6.55 -0.75
CA CYS A 32 3.12 6.19 -0.38
C CYS A 32 3.10 4.78 0.19
N ALA A 33 2.98 4.66 1.51
CA ALA A 33 2.98 3.40 2.23
C ALA A 33 1.55 2.91 2.52
N GLY A 34 0.74 2.74 1.46
CA GLY A 34 -0.57 2.12 1.55
C GLY A 34 -1.69 2.96 2.15
N ASP A 35 -2.90 2.40 2.13
CA ASP A 35 -4.12 2.88 2.80
C ASP A 35 -4.47 4.34 2.48
N VAL A 36 -4.24 4.71 1.21
CA VAL A 36 -4.65 6.01 0.66
C VAL A 36 -6.16 6.14 0.66
N THR A 37 -6.87 5.08 0.28
CA THR A 37 -8.32 4.95 0.32
C THR A 37 -8.72 3.55 0.80
N ASN A 38 -9.99 3.17 0.65
CA ASN A 38 -10.47 1.83 0.98
C ASN A 38 -10.45 0.84 -0.20
N PHE A 39 -10.05 1.27 -1.39
CA PHE A 39 -10.09 0.46 -2.61
C PHE A 39 -8.93 0.80 -3.53
N ILE A 40 -8.23 -0.21 -4.05
CA ILE A 40 -7.03 -0.03 -4.89
C ILE A 40 -7.25 0.87 -6.12
N ASP A 41 -8.41 0.76 -6.77
CA ASP A 41 -8.82 1.62 -7.88
C ASP A 41 -8.82 3.10 -7.51
N ASP A 42 -9.45 3.41 -6.38
CA ASP A 42 -9.60 4.78 -5.88
C ASP A 42 -8.25 5.31 -5.38
N SER A 43 -7.46 4.47 -4.70
CA SER A 43 -6.10 4.78 -4.23
C SER A 43 -5.21 5.18 -5.40
N ILE A 44 -5.08 4.32 -6.43
CA ILE A 44 -4.22 4.62 -7.59
C ILE A 44 -4.79 5.77 -8.40
N GLY A 45 -6.11 5.83 -8.59
CA GLY A 45 -6.76 6.95 -9.27
C GLY A 45 -6.44 8.29 -8.61
N PHE A 46 -6.52 8.38 -7.28
CA PHE A 46 -6.15 9.56 -6.52
C PHE A 46 -4.67 9.93 -6.72
N ILE A 47 -3.76 8.96 -6.59
CA ILE A 47 -2.32 9.20 -6.76
C ILE A 47 -2.03 9.76 -8.14
N ARG A 48 -2.59 9.17 -9.20
CA ARG A 48 -2.42 9.61 -10.60
C ARG A 48 -2.97 11.01 -10.85
N MET A 49 -4.10 11.35 -10.25
CA MET A 49 -4.75 12.65 -10.45
C MET A 49 -4.11 13.77 -9.64
N VAL A 50 -3.61 13.49 -8.43
CA VAL A 50 -3.25 14.52 -7.45
C VAL A 50 -1.74 14.61 -7.23
N ILE A 51 -1.05 13.47 -7.14
CA ILE A 51 0.35 13.41 -6.69
C ILE A 51 1.30 13.26 -7.88
N GLU A 52 1.08 12.26 -8.74
CA GLU A 52 1.91 11.94 -9.91
C GLU A 52 2.22 13.16 -10.79
N PRO A 53 1.28 14.11 -11.05
CA PRO A 53 1.58 15.28 -11.88
C PRO A 53 2.64 16.23 -11.29
N ARG A 54 3.04 16.05 -10.03
CA ARG A 54 4.02 16.88 -9.34
C ARG A 54 5.36 16.18 -9.12
N MET A 55 5.38 14.86 -8.93
CA MET A 55 6.57 14.08 -8.62
C MET A 55 6.33 12.57 -8.83
N PRO A 56 7.37 11.77 -9.10
CA PRO A 56 7.25 10.31 -9.11
C PRO A 56 6.85 9.77 -7.74
N VAL A 57 6.26 8.57 -7.73
CA VAL A 57 5.69 7.96 -6.51
C VAL A 57 6.27 6.56 -6.30
N ILE A 58 6.81 6.29 -5.12
CA ILE A 58 7.02 4.94 -4.63
C ILE A 58 5.74 4.49 -3.93
N LEU A 59 5.15 3.38 -4.35
CA LEU A 59 3.90 2.86 -3.81
C LEU A 59 4.12 1.45 -3.24
N VAL A 60 3.72 1.24 -2.00
CA VAL A 60 3.46 -0.08 -1.41
C VAL A 60 1.98 -0.12 -1.05
N LEU A 61 1.31 -1.26 -1.25
CA LEU A 61 -0.11 -1.40 -0.90
C LEU A 61 -0.28 -1.57 0.61
N GLY A 62 -1.34 -1.01 1.17
CA GLY A 62 -1.76 -1.27 2.55
C GLY A 62 -2.86 -2.34 2.61
N ASN A 63 -3.34 -2.72 3.80
CA ASN A 63 -4.35 -3.77 3.90
C ASN A 63 -5.69 -3.38 3.27
N HIS A 64 -6.08 -2.11 3.31
CA HIS A 64 -7.32 -1.64 2.68
C HIS A 64 -7.25 -1.73 1.15
N ASP A 65 -6.06 -1.65 0.57
CA ASP A 65 -5.87 -1.81 -0.88
C ASP A 65 -6.15 -3.26 -1.35
N TYR A 66 -6.11 -4.24 -0.45
CA TYR A 66 -6.45 -5.65 -0.74
C TYR A 66 -7.93 -5.99 -0.53
N TYR A 67 -8.75 -5.08 0.02
CA TYR A 67 -10.13 -5.42 0.38
C TYR A 67 -10.98 -5.80 -0.84
N GLY A 68 -11.74 -6.89 -0.70
CA GLY A 68 -12.59 -7.42 -1.77
C GLY A 68 -11.84 -8.13 -2.90
N SER A 69 -10.54 -8.42 -2.73
CA SER A 69 -9.73 -9.18 -3.69
C SER A 69 -8.79 -10.16 -2.99
N SER A 70 -8.25 -11.12 -3.73
CA SER A 70 -7.09 -11.89 -3.26
C SER A 70 -5.83 -11.02 -3.34
N ILE A 71 -4.77 -11.39 -2.61
CA ILE A 71 -3.47 -10.69 -2.67
C ILE A 71 -2.96 -10.62 -4.12
N SER A 72 -2.99 -11.75 -4.83
CA SER A 72 -2.56 -11.81 -6.24
C SER A 72 -3.45 -10.99 -7.16
N GLY A 73 -4.76 -11.02 -6.96
CA GLY A 73 -5.74 -10.26 -7.76
C GLY A 73 -5.57 -8.75 -7.59
N ALA A 74 -5.41 -8.27 -6.35
CA ALA A 74 -5.15 -6.87 -6.06
C ALA A 74 -3.83 -6.39 -6.67
N LEU A 75 -2.75 -7.16 -6.52
CA LEU A 75 -1.44 -6.83 -7.09
C LEU A 75 -1.47 -6.78 -8.62
N GLU A 76 -2.07 -7.77 -9.27
CA GLU A 76 -2.22 -7.79 -10.72
C GLU A 76 -3.04 -6.58 -11.20
N ARG A 77 -4.11 -6.24 -10.48
CA ARG A 77 -4.93 -5.07 -10.75
C ARG A 77 -4.15 -3.77 -10.56
N ALA A 78 -3.39 -3.64 -9.47
CA ALA A 78 -2.56 -2.48 -9.19
C ALA A 78 -1.50 -2.29 -10.27
N ARG A 79 -0.80 -3.37 -10.67
CA ARG A 79 0.19 -3.36 -11.76
C ARG A 79 -0.40 -2.81 -13.06
N ARG A 80 -1.60 -3.28 -13.46
CA ARG A 80 -2.32 -2.75 -14.63
C ARG A 80 -2.63 -1.26 -14.50
N LEU A 81 -3.07 -0.80 -13.33
CA LEU A 81 -3.47 0.59 -13.10
C LEU A 81 -2.29 1.58 -13.12
N VAL A 82 -1.09 1.12 -12.75
CA VAL A 82 0.16 1.92 -12.77
C VAL A 82 0.93 1.78 -14.09
N GLU A 83 0.45 1.02 -15.08
CA GLU A 83 1.11 0.94 -16.37
C GLU A 83 1.23 2.34 -17.02
N LYS A 84 2.42 2.64 -17.55
CA LYS A 84 2.74 3.93 -18.19
C LYS A 84 2.51 5.15 -17.27
N SER A 85 2.78 4.96 -15.98
CA SER A 85 2.77 6.02 -14.96
C SER A 85 4.17 6.20 -14.37
N GLU A 86 4.38 7.30 -13.65
CA GLU A 86 5.56 7.53 -12.82
C GLU A 86 5.38 6.96 -11.39
N ILE A 87 4.54 5.94 -11.24
CA ILE A 87 4.28 5.23 -9.99
C ILE A 87 5.04 3.90 -10.00
N HIS A 88 6.01 3.78 -9.10
CA HIS A 88 6.77 2.57 -8.84
C HIS A 88 6.08 1.76 -7.73
N LEU A 89 5.18 0.85 -8.12
CA LEU A 89 4.61 -0.14 -7.21
C LEU A 89 5.68 -1.17 -6.82
N LEU A 90 5.89 -1.39 -5.52
CA LEU A 90 6.86 -2.33 -4.97
C LEU A 90 6.15 -3.41 -4.13
N GLU A 91 6.35 -4.67 -4.47
CA GLU A 91 5.94 -5.83 -3.68
C GLU A 91 7.08 -6.85 -3.63
N ASN A 92 7.86 -6.83 -2.55
CA ASN A 92 9.14 -7.56 -2.45
C ASN A 92 10.12 -7.18 -3.57
N GLU A 93 10.07 -5.91 -3.97
CA GLU A 93 10.82 -5.37 -5.10
C GLU A 93 11.61 -4.13 -4.68
N THR A 94 12.54 -3.73 -5.55
CA THR A 94 13.37 -2.55 -5.33
C THR A 94 13.41 -1.69 -6.58
N VAL A 95 13.51 -0.38 -6.41
CA VAL A 95 13.76 0.57 -7.50
C VAL A 95 14.82 1.58 -7.08
N THR A 96 15.62 2.06 -8.03
CA THR A 96 16.57 3.15 -7.79
C THR A 96 16.07 4.39 -8.48
N VAL A 97 15.92 5.49 -7.72
CA VAL A 97 15.56 6.81 -8.23
C VAL A 97 16.68 7.76 -7.83
N GLY A 98 17.35 8.38 -8.81
CA GLY A 98 18.57 9.14 -8.56
C GLY A 98 19.67 8.27 -7.95
N ASP A 99 20.16 8.66 -6.78
CA ASP A 99 21.19 7.98 -5.99
C ASP A 99 20.62 7.12 -4.84
N CYS A 100 19.29 7.03 -4.74
CA CYS A 100 18.59 6.35 -3.65
C CYS A 100 17.94 5.04 -4.12
N ARG A 101 18.16 3.94 -3.38
CA ARG A 101 17.48 2.65 -3.57
C ARG A 101 16.31 2.52 -2.59
N PHE A 102 15.12 2.34 -3.14
CA PHE A 102 13.88 2.07 -2.40
C PHE A 102 13.60 0.58 -2.41
N ILE A 103 13.15 0.05 -1.29
CA ILE A 103 12.78 -1.34 -1.07
C ILE A 103 11.39 -1.32 -0.48
N GLY A 104 10.44 -2.05 -1.08
CA GLY A 104 9.05 -2.05 -0.66
C GLY A 104 8.46 -3.45 -0.68
N ALA A 105 7.73 -3.78 0.36
CA ALA A 105 7.03 -5.04 0.52
C ALA A 105 5.84 -4.84 1.45
N THR A 106 4.79 -5.61 1.22
CA THR A 106 3.68 -5.71 2.17
C THR A 106 3.94 -6.82 3.19
N LEU A 107 3.18 -6.82 4.30
CA LEU A 107 3.25 -7.86 5.32
C LEU A 107 4.65 -8.06 5.95
N TRP A 108 5.35 -6.96 6.28
CA TRP A 108 6.57 -6.98 7.10
C TRP A 108 6.26 -7.32 8.56
N THR A 109 5.74 -8.53 8.79
CA THR A 109 5.43 -9.04 10.11
C THR A 109 5.72 -10.53 10.15
N ASP A 110 6.30 -10.95 11.26
CA ASP A 110 6.47 -12.36 11.58
C ASP A 110 5.28 -12.89 12.38
N PHE A 111 4.17 -12.13 12.48
CA PHE A 111 2.96 -12.46 13.23
C PHE A 111 3.19 -12.91 14.68
N ALA A 112 4.34 -12.56 15.27
CA ALA A 112 4.70 -12.97 16.63
C ALA A 112 4.14 -12.01 17.69
N VAL A 113 3.83 -10.78 17.27
CA VAL A 113 3.31 -9.71 18.13
C VAL A 113 1.94 -10.11 18.66
N SER A 114 1.77 -10.02 19.98
CA SER A 114 0.49 -10.22 20.66
C SER A 114 -0.44 -9.05 20.37
N VAL A 115 -1.71 -9.33 20.11
CA VAL A 115 -2.77 -8.34 19.84
C VAL A 115 -3.99 -8.63 20.70
N GLY A 116 -4.25 -7.77 21.68
CA GLY A 116 -5.37 -7.91 22.62
C GLY A 116 -5.08 -8.96 23.70
N ASP A 117 -6.01 -9.88 23.90
CA ASP A 117 -5.99 -10.84 25.03
C ASP A 117 -5.23 -12.15 24.71
N ASP A 118 -4.42 -12.18 23.65
CA ASP A 118 -3.75 -13.39 23.15
C ASP A 118 -2.33 -13.61 23.70
N GLU A 119 -1.95 -12.89 24.76
CA GLU A 119 -0.63 -13.02 25.42
C GLU A 119 -0.34 -14.47 25.88
N HIS A 120 -1.39 -15.23 26.18
CA HIS A 120 -1.34 -16.63 26.58
C HIS A 120 -1.03 -17.60 25.42
N ILE A 121 -1.13 -17.13 24.16
CA ILE A 121 -0.78 -17.90 22.97
C ILE A 121 0.71 -17.71 22.70
N SER A 122 1.42 -18.77 22.33
CA SER A 122 2.85 -18.63 22.01
C SER A 122 3.05 -17.88 20.68
N PRO A 123 4.18 -17.18 20.48
CA PRO A 123 4.51 -16.55 19.19
C PRO A 123 4.50 -17.53 18.00
N GLU A 124 4.85 -18.80 18.23
CA GLU A 124 4.83 -19.85 17.21
C GLU A 124 3.39 -20.22 16.81
N GLU A 125 2.49 -20.37 17.77
CA GLU A 125 1.08 -20.62 17.49
C GLU A 125 0.40 -19.42 16.81
N ARG A 126 0.75 -18.18 17.16
CA ARG A 126 0.27 -16.98 16.46
C ARG A 126 0.71 -16.95 15.00
N ARG A 127 1.99 -17.27 14.74
CA ARG A 127 2.54 -17.42 13.39
C ARG A 127 1.75 -18.41 12.56
N VAL A 128 1.59 -19.64 13.06
CA VAL A 128 0.91 -20.71 12.33
C VAL A 128 -0.51 -20.28 11.98
N LYS A 129 -1.28 -19.75 12.94
CA LYS A 129 -2.64 -19.26 12.71
C LYS A 129 -2.70 -18.15 11.66
N ALA A 130 -1.80 -17.17 11.74
CA ALA A 130 -1.77 -16.07 10.79
C ALA A 130 -1.44 -16.55 9.36
N PHE A 131 -0.47 -17.44 9.21
CA PHE A 131 -0.13 -18.02 7.90
C PHE A 131 -1.27 -18.89 7.33
N GLU A 132 -1.97 -19.67 8.16
CA GLU A 132 -3.15 -20.42 7.72
C GLU A 132 -4.24 -19.49 7.16
N LEU A 133 -4.53 -18.38 7.84
CA LEU A 133 -5.50 -17.39 7.39
C LEU A 133 -5.08 -16.71 6.08
N LEU A 134 -3.81 -16.38 5.93
CA LEU A 134 -3.27 -15.80 4.69
C LEU A 134 -3.32 -16.79 3.52
N LEU A 135 -2.99 -18.06 3.77
CA LEU A 135 -2.97 -19.10 2.73
C LEU A 135 -4.38 -19.47 2.27
N LEU A 136 -5.37 -19.49 3.17
CA LEU A 136 -6.78 -19.77 2.82
C LEU A 136 -7.37 -18.73 1.84
N VAL A 137 -6.91 -17.48 1.90
CA VAL A 137 -7.31 -16.42 0.95
C VAL A 137 -6.65 -16.61 -0.43
N SER A 138 -5.55 -17.35 -0.52
CA SER A 138 -4.81 -17.57 -1.76
C SER A 138 -5.26 -18.79 -2.58
N THR A 139 -6.02 -19.73 -1.97
CA THR A 139 -6.46 -20.98 -2.62
C THR A 139 -7.91 -20.99 -3.10
N GLN A 140 -8.67 -19.91 -2.87
CA GLN A 140 -10.00 -19.74 -3.45
C GLN A 140 -9.92 -18.89 -4.71
N ASN A 141 -9.44 -19.48 -5.81
CA ASN A 141 -9.67 -19.05 -7.20
C ASN A 141 -9.47 -20.23 -8.14
#